data_AF-A0AAV7RP54-F1
#
_entry.id   AF-A0AAV7RP54-F1
#
_cell.length_a   1.000
_cell.length_b   1.000
_cell.length_c   1.000
_cell.angle_alpha   90.00
_cell.angle_beta   90.00
_cell.angle_gamma   90.00
#
_symmetry.space_group_name_H-M   'P 1'
#
loop_
_entity.id
_entity.type
_entity.pdbx_description
1 polymer ?
#
loop_
_entity_poly.entity_id
_entity_poly.type
_entity_poly.pdbx_seq_one_letter_code
_entity_poly.pdbx_strand_id
1 'polypeptide(L)' 'VFQIAYVIVKASNSPRPGNWILERSLDGLNFHPWQYHAITDSECLTRYNITPRTGPPSYTKDDEVICTSYYSKIHPLENG' A
#
# COMPACT_ATOMS: atom_id res chain seq x y z
N VAL A 1 20.22 1.50 -9.68
CA VAL A 1 19.38 0.55 -8.92
C VAL A 1 19.73 0.68 -7.44
N PHE A 2 18.73 0.78 -6.56
CA PHE A 2 18.93 0.97 -5.12
C PHE A 2 18.25 -0.16 -4.34
N GLN A 3 18.82 -0.52 -3.18
CA GLN A 3 18.13 -1.34 -2.19
C GLN A 3 17.32 -0.41 -1.29
N ILE A 4 16.00 -0.61 -1.25
CA ILE A 4 15.08 0.28 -0.54
C ILE A 4 14.50 -0.51 0.64
N ALA A 5 14.73 -0.01 1.86
CA ALA A 5 14.23 -0.64 3.08
C ALA A 5 12.79 -0.23 3.41
N TYR A 6 12.44 1.03 3.18
CA TYR A 6 11.09 1.57 3.42
C TYR A 6 10.81 2.77 2.54
N VAL A 7 9.52 3.01 2.29
CA VAL A 7 8.98 4.21 1.66
C VAL A 7 7.97 4.82 2.63
N ILE A 8 8.16 6.08 3.00
CA ILE A 8 7.26 6.80 3.92
C ILE A 8 6.62 7.95 3.15
N VAL A 9 5.29 7.92 3.06
CA VAL A 9 4.49 9.00 2.50
C VAL A 9 3.74 9.68 3.65
N LYS A 10 3.72 11.02 3.67
CA LYS A 10 2.96 11.81 4.63
C LYS A 10 2.00 12.72 3.88
N ALA A 11 0.73 12.67 4.23
CA ALA A 11 -0.27 13.58 3.68
C ALA A 11 -0.28 14.87 4.52
N SER A 12 -0.26 16.05 3.88
CA SER A 12 -0.22 17.33 4.60
C SER A 12 -1.64 17.85 4.86
N ASN A 13 -2.14 18.82 4.09
CA ASN A 13 -3.48 19.41 4.22
C ASN A 13 -4.60 18.55 3.61
N SER A 14 -4.43 17.23 3.60
CA SER A 14 -5.42 16.28 3.10
C SER A 14 -5.36 14.97 3.87
N PRO A 15 -6.47 14.20 3.96
CA PRO A 15 -6.44 12.86 4.52
C PRO A 15 -5.56 11.95 3.65
N ARG A 16 -5.10 10.84 4.22
CA ARG A 16 -4.40 9.81 3.46
C ARG A 16 -5.29 9.28 2.33
N PRO A 17 -4.72 8.94 1.16
CA PRO A 17 -5.46 8.28 0.10
C PRO A 17 -6.01 6.95 0.62
N GLY A 18 -7.29 6.69 0.33
CA GLY A 18 -7.94 5.44 0.71
C GLY A 18 -7.43 4.25 -0.10
N ASN A 19 -7.56 4.34 -1.42
CA ASN A 19 -7.14 3.28 -2.36
C ASN A 19 -6.00 3.78 -3.22
N TRP A 20 -4.86 3.08 -3.19
CA TRP A 20 -3.69 3.40 -4.00
C TRP A 20 -2.72 2.21 -4.04
N ILE A 21 -1.77 2.25 -4.97
CA ILE A 21 -0.79 1.19 -5.20
C ILE A 21 0.61 1.80 -5.13
N LEU A 22 1.50 1.20 -4.34
CA LEU A 22 2.92 1.48 -4.40
C LEU A 22 3.54 0.57 -5.44
N GLU A 23 4.15 1.15 -6.48
CA GLU A 23 4.80 0.41 -7.56
C GLU A 23 6.30 0.68 -7.59
N ARG A 24 7.07 -0.27 -8.11
CA ARG A 24 8.52 -0.15 -8.32
C ARG A 24 8.90 -0.56 -9.73
N SER A 25 9.99 0.04 -10.21
CA SER A 25 10.58 -0.29 -11.51
C SER A 25 12.10 -0.29 -11.42
N LEU A 26 12.74 -1.17 -12.20
CA LEU A 26 14.19 -1.21 -12.37
C LEU A 26 14.66 -0.49 -13.64
N ASP A 27 13.76 -0.33 -14.62
CA ASP A 27 14.03 0.19 -15.96
C ASP A 27 13.30 1.52 -16.25
N GLY A 28 12.39 1.94 -15.38
CA GLY A 28 11.55 3.13 -15.56
C GLY A 28 10.44 2.96 -16.60
N LEU A 29 10.24 1.75 -17.13
CA LEU A 29 9.26 1.43 -18.18
C LEU A 29 8.24 0.41 -17.68
N ASN A 30 8.71 -0.68 -17.05
CA ASN A 30 7.87 -1.73 -16.50
C ASN A 30 7.75 -1.54 -14.99
N PHE A 31 6.53 -1.27 -14.54
CA PHE A 31 6.20 -1.09 -13.15
C PHE A 31 5.53 -2.35 -12.61
N HIS A 32 5.98 -2.77 -11.44
CA HIS A 32 5.44 -3.91 -10.73
C HIS A 32 4.92 -3.46 -9.37
N PRO A 33 3.78 -3.99 -8.93
CA PRO A 33 3.23 -3.65 -7.63
C PRO A 33 4.18 -4.11 -6.52
N TRP A 34 4.32 -3.25 -5.53
CA TRP A 34 5.07 -3.54 -4.32
C TRP A 34 4.12 -3.67 -3.11
N GLN A 35 3.06 -2.86 -3.05
CA GLN A 35 2.02 -2.99 -2.04
C GLN A 35 0.70 -2.35 -2.50
N TYR A 36 -0.42 -2.97 -2.14
CA TYR A 36 -1.76 -2.42 -2.36
C TYR A 36 -2.33 -1.85 -1.05
N HIS A 37 -3.04 -0.74 -1.18
CA HIS A 37 -3.75 -0.10 -0.10
C HIS A 37 -5.22 0.03 -0.48
N ALA A 38 -6.11 -0.35 0.44
CA ALA A 38 -7.55 -0.29 0.23
C ALA A 38 -8.26 0.27 1.47
N ILE A 39 -9.39 0.96 1.31
CA ILE A 39 -10.15 1.53 2.44
C ILE A 39 -10.66 0.43 3.36
N THR A 40 -11.07 -0.71 2.78
CA THR A 40 -11.56 -1.87 3.51
C THR A 40 -10.86 -3.15 3.03
N ASP A 41 -10.79 -4.14 3.93
CA ASP A 41 -10.25 -5.46 3.60
C ASP A 41 -11.02 -6.14 2.46
N SER A 42 -12.34 -5.89 2.35
CA SER A 42 -13.15 -6.40 1.24
C SER A 42 -12.73 -5.82 -0.12
N GLU A 43 -12.30 -4.55 -0.16
CA GLU A 43 -11.87 -3.90 -1.40
C GLU A 43 -10.54 -4.47 -1.93
N CYS A 44 -9.69 -5.03 -1.08
CA CYS A 44 -8.51 -5.76 -1.54
C CYS A 44 -8.89 -6.91 -2.48
N LEU A 45 -9.93 -7.67 -2.13
CA LEU A 45 -10.40 -8.77 -2.95
C LEU A 45 -11.18 -8.27 -4.16
N THR A 46 -12.11 -7.34 -4.00
CA THR A 46 -13.00 -6.93 -5.09
C THR A 46 -12.33 -6.03 -6.13
N ARG A 47 -11.31 -5.24 -5.76
CA ARG A 47 -10.61 -4.33 -6.69
C ARG A 47 -9.28 -4.89 -7.19
N TYR A 48 -8.54 -5.58 -6.33
CA TYR A 48 -7.18 -6.04 -6.64
C TYR A 48 -7.06 -7.55 -6.74
N ASN A 49 -8.12 -8.30 -6.42
CA ASN A 49 -8.12 -9.76 -6.36
C ASN A 49 -7.01 -10.32 -5.44
N ILE A 50 -6.78 -9.62 -4.32
CA ILE A 50 -5.77 -9.99 -3.31
C ILE A 50 -6.47 -10.21 -1.97
N THR A 51 -6.15 -11.33 -1.32
CA THR A 51 -6.62 -11.58 0.05
C THR A 51 -6.03 -10.53 1.00
N PRO A 52 -6.86 -9.84 1.79
CA PRO A 52 -6.40 -8.77 2.67
C PRO A 52 -5.49 -9.29 3.78
N ARG A 53 -4.42 -8.54 4.07
CA ARG A 53 -3.60 -8.70 5.26
C ARG A 53 -4.21 -7.89 6.40
N THR A 54 -4.84 -8.60 7.33
CA THR A 54 -5.48 -8.02 8.51
C THR A 54 -4.45 -7.69 9.60
N GLY A 55 -4.72 -6.63 10.37
CA GLY A 55 -3.82 -6.16 11.43
C GLY A 55 -2.59 -5.40 10.93
N PRO A 56 -1.54 -5.26 11.76
CA PRO A 56 -0.29 -4.65 11.33
C PRO A 56 0.32 -5.39 10.13
N PRO A 57 0.77 -4.68 9.08
CA PRO A 57 1.34 -5.33 7.90
C PRO A 57 2.54 -6.21 8.24
N SER A 58 2.51 -7.46 7.78
CA SER A 58 3.55 -8.46 7.98
C SER A 58 3.77 -9.25 6.70
N TYR A 59 5.02 -9.65 6.45
CA TYR A 59 5.44 -10.38 5.26
C TYR A 59 6.00 -11.74 5.65
N THR A 60 5.63 -12.76 4.89
CA THR A 60 6.09 -14.14 5.05
C THR A 60 7.20 -14.49 4.07
N LYS A 61 7.28 -13.78 2.94
CA LYS A 61 8.30 -13.94 1.90
C LYS A 61 8.82 -12.58 1.45
N ASP A 62 10.04 -12.55 0.95
CA ASP A 62 10.72 -11.32 0.51
C ASP A 62 10.04 -10.65 -0.71
N ASP A 63 9.35 -11.43 -1.53
CA ASP A 63 8.66 -10.99 -2.75
C ASP A 63 7.13 -10.91 -2.59
N GLU A 64 6.63 -11.04 -1.37
CA GLU A 64 5.19 -11.03 -1.11
C GLU A 64 4.60 -9.63 -1.33
N VAL A 65 3.63 -9.55 -2.25
CA VAL A 65 2.83 -8.34 -2.47
C VAL A 65 1.50 -8.49 -1.74
N ILE A 66 1.29 -7.67 -0.73
CA ILE A 66 0.08 -7.70 0.11
C ILE A 66 -0.89 -6.57 -0.26
N CYS A 67 -2.13 -6.71 0.17
CA CYS A 67 -3.08 -5.62 0.28
C CYS A 67 -3.48 -5.40 1.74
N THR A 68 -3.51 -4.15 2.21
CA THR A 68 -3.90 -3.84 3.60
C THR A 68 -4.76 -2.59 3.68
N SER A 69 -5.71 -2.59 4.62
CA SER A 69 -6.49 -1.40 4.99
C SER A 69 -5.92 -0.62 6.18
N TYR A 70 -4.83 -1.11 6.77
CA TYR A 70 -4.28 -0.58 8.02
C TYR A 70 -3.92 0.93 7.94
N TYR A 71 -3.37 1.37 6.80
CA TYR A 71 -2.98 2.77 6.57
C TYR A 71 -4.04 3.61 5.84
N SER A 72 -5.18 3.03 5.49
CA SER A 72 -6.19 3.68 4.64
C SER A 72 -7.35 4.29 5.42
N LYS A 73 -7.26 4.31 6.75
CA LYS A 73 -8.25 5.00 7.60
C LYS A 73 -8.21 6.50 7.36
N ILE A 74 -9.40 7.11 7.25
CA ILE A 74 -9.60 8.54 6.94
C ILE A 74 -9.02 9.49 7.99
N HIS A 75 -8.95 9.07 9.25
CA HIS A 75 -8.31 9.85 10.31
C HIS A 75 -6.82 9.51 10.43
N PRO A 76 -5.95 10.51 10.61
CA PRO A 76 -6.25 11.95 10.73
C PRO A 76 -6.56 12.60 9.37
N LEU A 77 -7.33 13.69 9.40
CA LEU A 77 -7.72 14.42 8.18
C LEU A 77 -6.58 15.24 7.57
N GLU A 78 -5.50 15.44 8.32
CA GLU A 78 -4.29 16.16 7.92
C GLU A 78 -3.09 15.55 8.63
N ASN A 79 -1.90 15.77 8.10
CA ASN A 79 -0.62 15.34 8.68
C ASN A 79 -0.56 13.82 8.98
N GLY A 80 -1.20 13.04 8.10
CA GLY A 80 -1.42 11.59 8.24
C GLY A 80 -0.39 10.71 7.59
#